data_AF-A0A5E4GN67-F1
#
_entry.id   AF-A0A5E4GN67-F1
#
_cell.length_a   1.000
_cell.length_b   1.000
_cell.length_c   1.000
_cell.angle_alpha   90.00
_cell.angle_beta   90.00
_cell.angle_gamma   90.00
#
_symmetry.space_group_name_H-M   'P 1'
#
loop_
_entity.id
_entity.type
_entity.pdbx_description
1 polymer ?
#
loop_
_entity_poly.entity_id
_entity_poly.type
_entity_poly.pdbx_seq_one_letter_code
_entity_poly.pdbx_strand_id
1 'polypeptide(L)'
;PLTGEEVLHMVENGDRVCWKKKSIFFDLEYWKYLPVRHALDVMHIEKNVCDSIIGTLLEIPGKNKDGIAARLDLLNMGVKTDLQPKYGERRTRLPPGPWNLSRAEKREVCNFFYGMKVPEGYSSNIKNLVSLQDSRLLGLKSHDCHTLMQQLPPVAIRSVLEKPTRYAITRLCFFFNAICAKTVDVSKLDKLEEDVVVTLCLLEKYFPPSFFDIMVHLVVHLVREVRLCGPVYFRWMYPFERYMKVLKGYVQNRTRPEGCIAERYIAEEAVEFCTQHLSDVSTVGVPSSQKMGVSKPLSGCTVSVVDQDLLNQAHLYVLENTEEVLPYIEQHMIHIKTAYPKFRKRTKWLQDKHNSTFIQWLRFKVQSELEEDNHGVSENLRWLAAGPNMAVPLYRSYLIKGIKFNIKAQDDVRTTQNSGVYLLAHTMQVASAKDKNRILSNMGFYGVIQEIWDLDYQKFTIPVFRCDWIDSSGLVVVELGFTLVDLSKIGHRNDQFVLASQVKQIFLLTTRCIVVGR
;
A
#
# COMPACT_ATOMS: atom_id res chain seq x y z
N PRO A 1 -33.66 0.76 9.43
CA PRO A 1 -33.71 0.82 7.95
C PRO A 1 -35.07 0.34 7.46
N LEU A 2 -35.70 1.08 6.54
CA LEU A 2 -36.95 0.64 5.94
C LEU A 2 -36.69 -0.64 5.13
N THR A 3 -37.59 -1.61 5.23
CA THR A 3 -37.59 -2.80 4.37
C THR A 3 -37.95 -2.39 2.95
N GLY A 4 -37.59 -3.23 1.96
CA GLY A 4 -37.98 -2.99 0.57
C GLY A 4 -39.50 -2.90 0.37
N GLU A 5 -40.29 -3.51 1.26
CA GLU A 5 -41.76 -3.44 1.25
C GLU A 5 -42.27 -2.12 1.82
N GLU A 6 -41.69 -1.62 2.92
CA GLU A 6 -42.02 -0.31 3.47
C GLU A 6 -41.70 0.81 2.47
N VAL A 7 -40.60 0.68 1.73
CA VAL A 7 -40.25 1.62 0.64
C VAL A 7 -41.25 1.53 -0.52
N LEU A 8 -41.70 0.32 -0.89
CA LEU A 8 -42.70 0.14 -1.96
C LEU A 8 -44.02 0.80 -1.59
N HIS A 9 -44.50 0.57 -0.36
CA HIS A 9 -45.75 1.13 0.14
C HIS A 9 -45.73 2.68 0.18
N MET A 10 -44.58 3.28 0.50
CA MET A 10 -44.41 4.74 0.44
C MET A 10 -44.42 5.30 -0.98
N VAL A 11 -43.91 4.56 -1.97
CA VAL A 11 -43.93 4.98 -3.39
C VAL A 11 -45.34 4.87 -3.98
N GLU A 12 -46.08 3.83 -3.61
CA GLU A 12 -47.44 3.55 -4.12
C GLU A 12 -48.49 4.51 -3.54
N ASN A 13 -48.31 4.98 -2.29
CA ASN A 13 -49.28 5.86 -1.62
C ASN A 13 -49.08 7.36 -1.86
N GLY A 14 -48.11 7.76 -2.69
CA GLY A 14 -47.94 9.17 -3.10
C GLY A 14 -47.41 10.11 -2.01
N ASP A 15 -47.08 9.60 -0.81
CA ASP A 15 -46.48 10.39 0.27
C ASP A 15 -45.03 10.72 -0.07
N ARG A 16 -44.79 11.97 -0.50
CA ARG A 16 -43.48 12.55 -0.86
C ARG A 16 -42.58 11.55 -1.60
N VAL A 17 -42.90 11.30 -2.86
CA VAL A 17 -42.15 10.38 -3.73
C VAL A 17 -40.70 10.88 -3.93
N CYS A 18 -39.78 10.40 -3.09
CA CYS A 18 -38.34 10.65 -3.22
C CYS A 18 -37.71 9.84 -4.37
N TRP A 19 -38.42 8.84 -4.89
CA TRP A 19 -37.89 7.82 -5.81
C TRP A 19 -38.61 7.85 -7.16
N LYS A 20 -37.87 8.15 -8.24
CA LYS A 20 -38.46 8.35 -9.58
C LYS A 20 -38.53 7.10 -10.46
N LYS A 21 -37.96 5.96 -10.02
CA LYS A 21 -37.85 4.75 -10.85
C LYS A 21 -37.81 3.47 -10.01
N LYS A 22 -38.69 2.52 -10.34
CA LYS A 22 -38.65 1.12 -9.89
C LYS A 22 -37.90 0.29 -10.96
N SER A 23 -36.98 -0.58 -10.54
CA SER A 23 -36.32 -1.49 -11.49
C SER A 23 -37.28 -2.62 -11.89
N ILE A 24 -37.32 -2.96 -13.18
CA ILE A 24 -38.16 -4.05 -13.72
C ILE A 24 -37.86 -5.41 -13.06
N PHE A 25 -36.66 -5.56 -12.49
CA PHE A 25 -36.30 -6.80 -11.79
C PHE A 25 -37.18 -7.06 -10.57
N PHE A 26 -37.77 -6.03 -9.97
CA PHE A 26 -38.71 -6.20 -8.86
C PHE A 26 -40.04 -6.82 -9.25
N ASP A 27 -40.35 -6.88 -10.55
CA ASP A 27 -41.55 -7.55 -11.06
C ASP A 27 -41.29 -9.04 -11.35
N LEU A 28 -40.03 -9.49 -11.29
CA LEU A 28 -39.67 -10.90 -11.46
C LEU A 28 -40.00 -11.68 -10.18
N GLU A 29 -40.79 -12.74 -10.29
CA GLU A 29 -41.26 -13.54 -9.15
C GLU A 29 -40.13 -14.05 -8.25
N TYR A 30 -39.00 -14.43 -8.86
CA TYR A 30 -37.86 -14.96 -8.12
C TYR A 30 -37.04 -13.88 -7.40
N TRP A 31 -37.21 -12.60 -7.75
CA TRP A 31 -36.37 -11.51 -7.26
C TRP A 31 -36.42 -11.36 -5.75
N LYS A 32 -37.60 -11.60 -5.16
CA LYS A 32 -37.81 -11.56 -3.69
C LYS A 32 -37.00 -12.62 -2.93
N TYR A 33 -36.57 -13.69 -3.60
CA TYR A 33 -35.78 -14.76 -2.99
C TYR A 33 -34.27 -14.51 -3.09
N LEU A 34 -33.82 -13.48 -3.83
CA LEU A 34 -32.40 -13.17 -3.94
C LEU A 34 -31.86 -12.58 -2.62
N PRO A 35 -30.78 -13.13 -2.05
CA PRO A 35 -30.14 -12.58 -0.85
C PRO A 35 -29.60 -11.16 -1.06
N VAL A 36 -29.23 -10.83 -2.30
CA VAL A 36 -28.66 -9.55 -2.72
C VAL A 36 -29.45 -9.03 -3.92
N ARG A 37 -30.46 -8.19 -3.63
CA ARG A 37 -31.32 -7.54 -4.64
C ARG A 37 -30.71 -6.25 -5.19
N HIS A 38 -29.72 -5.69 -4.52
CA HIS A 38 -28.97 -4.52 -4.96
C HIS A 38 -27.51 -4.84 -4.74
N ALA A 39 -26.71 -4.84 -5.82
CA ALA A 39 -25.27 -4.89 -5.71
C ALA A 39 -24.75 -3.45 -5.64
N LEU A 40 -24.26 -3.06 -4.48
CA LEU A 40 -23.72 -1.74 -4.25
C LEU A 40 -22.39 -1.60 -4.98
N ASP A 41 -22.32 -0.57 -5.81
CA ASP A 41 -21.12 -0.23 -6.54
C ASP A 41 -20.11 0.45 -5.60
N VAL A 42 -19.28 -0.37 -4.95
CA VAL A 42 -18.27 0.10 -3.99
C VAL A 42 -17.32 1.12 -4.64
N MET A 43 -17.01 0.97 -5.93
CA MET A 43 -16.13 1.88 -6.66
C MET A 43 -16.70 3.29 -6.71
N HIS A 44 -17.98 3.41 -7.07
CA HIS A 44 -18.64 4.70 -7.15
C HIS A 44 -18.99 5.25 -5.76
N ILE A 45 -19.35 4.40 -4.80
CA ILE A 45 -19.58 4.82 -3.41
C ILE A 45 -18.30 5.43 -2.83
N GLU A 46 -17.18 4.70 -2.87
CA GLU A 46 -15.88 5.18 -2.35
C GLU A 46 -15.44 6.46 -3.06
N LYS A 47 -15.60 6.53 -4.40
CA LYS A 47 -15.31 7.74 -5.16
C LYS A 47 -16.14 8.94 -4.68
N ASN A 48 -17.45 8.78 -4.52
CA ASN A 48 -18.36 9.87 -4.14
C ASN A 48 -18.13 10.32 -2.69
N VAL A 49 -17.82 9.38 -1.79
CA VAL A 49 -17.42 9.68 -0.42
C VAL A 49 -16.09 10.46 -0.41
N CYS A 50 -15.08 10.02 -1.16
CA CYS A 50 -13.81 10.73 -1.32
C CYS A 50 -14.02 12.14 -1.87
N ASP A 51 -14.82 12.27 -2.93
CA ASP A 51 -15.15 13.55 -3.55
C ASP A 51 -15.87 14.49 -2.57
N SER A 52 -16.73 13.96 -1.70
CA SER A 52 -17.43 14.74 -0.67
C SER A 52 -16.48 15.21 0.43
N ILE A 53 -15.55 14.36 0.89
CA ILE A 53 -14.54 14.73 1.90
C ILE A 53 -13.60 15.79 1.33
N ILE A 54 -12.91 15.48 0.24
CA ILE A 54 -11.92 16.36 -0.37
C ILE A 54 -12.58 17.64 -0.90
N GLY A 55 -13.76 17.51 -1.50
CA GLY A 55 -14.53 18.63 -2.03
C GLY A 55 -14.96 19.61 -0.95
N THR A 56 -15.31 19.12 0.23
CA THR A 56 -15.68 19.98 1.36
C THR A 56 -14.46 20.61 2.03
N LEU A 57 -13.39 19.83 2.29
CA LEU A 57 -12.18 20.33 2.93
C LEU A 57 -11.46 21.41 2.09
N LEU A 58 -11.40 21.20 0.77
CA LEU A 58 -10.72 22.10 -0.17
C LEU A 58 -11.67 23.06 -0.89
N GLU A 59 -12.97 23.08 -0.53
CA GLU A 59 -14.02 23.92 -1.14
C GLU A 59 -14.04 23.84 -2.68
N ILE A 60 -13.99 22.62 -3.21
CA ILE A 60 -13.97 22.38 -4.67
C ILE A 60 -15.35 22.70 -5.25
N PRO A 61 -15.46 23.58 -6.27
CA PRO A 61 -16.73 23.90 -6.90
C PRO A 61 -17.46 22.66 -7.41
N GLY A 62 -18.76 22.55 -7.12
CA GLY A 62 -19.61 21.41 -7.49
C GLY A 62 -19.45 20.15 -6.65
N LYS A 63 -18.40 20.06 -5.80
CA LYS A 63 -18.19 18.94 -4.86
C LYS A 63 -18.28 19.36 -3.40
N ASN A 64 -18.11 20.65 -3.12
CA ASN A 64 -18.23 21.21 -1.79
C ASN A 64 -19.64 20.95 -1.23
N LYS A 65 -19.72 20.26 -0.10
CA LYS A 65 -20.98 19.97 0.59
C LYS A 65 -21.36 21.08 1.56
N ASP A 66 -20.58 22.15 1.68
CA ASP A 66 -20.83 23.25 2.59
C ASP A 66 -21.25 24.52 1.84
N GLY A 67 -22.55 24.80 1.83
CA GLY A 67 -23.14 25.95 1.15
C GLY A 67 -24.25 26.62 1.98
N ILE A 68 -24.81 27.71 1.47
CA ILE A 68 -25.84 28.49 2.19
C ILE A 68 -27.03 27.62 2.60
N ALA A 69 -27.54 26.77 1.69
CA ALA A 69 -28.65 25.87 1.99
C ALA A 69 -28.34 24.93 3.17
N ALA A 70 -27.16 24.29 3.14
CA ALA A 70 -26.71 23.42 4.21
C ALA A 70 -26.61 24.12 5.57
N ARG A 71 -26.21 25.40 5.57
CA ARG A 71 -26.11 26.23 6.78
C ARG A 71 -27.48 26.66 7.29
N LEU A 72 -28.44 26.91 6.40
CA LEU A 72 -29.83 27.15 6.77
C LEU A 72 -30.50 25.89 7.31
N ASP A 73 -30.20 24.71 6.77
CA ASP A 73 -30.69 23.44 7.31
C ASP A 73 -30.21 23.21 8.74
N LEU A 74 -28.92 23.49 9.03
CA LEU A 74 -28.39 23.44 10.40
C LEU A 74 -29.18 24.36 11.35
N LEU A 75 -29.47 25.59 10.91
CA LEU A 75 -30.27 26.54 11.69
C LEU A 75 -31.70 26.04 11.93
N ASN A 76 -32.36 25.52 10.89
CA ASN A 76 -33.71 24.97 10.98
C ASN A 76 -33.78 23.75 11.90
N MET A 77 -32.71 22.96 11.95
CA MET A 77 -32.57 21.81 12.86
C MET A 77 -32.19 22.22 14.29
N GLY A 78 -31.91 23.49 14.56
CA GLY A 78 -31.51 23.98 15.88
C GLY A 78 -30.11 23.54 16.33
N VAL A 79 -29.24 23.14 15.40
CA VAL A 79 -27.87 22.66 15.69
C VAL A 79 -26.82 23.57 15.03
N LYS A 80 -25.68 23.77 15.70
CA LYS A 80 -24.57 24.61 15.21
C LYS A 80 -25.05 26.01 14.76
N THR A 81 -25.93 26.63 15.57
CA THR A 81 -26.56 27.92 15.24
C THR A 81 -25.54 29.07 15.13
N ASP A 82 -24.37 28.91 15.73
CA ASP A 82 -23.19 29.77 15.58
C ASP A 82 -22.62 29.81 14.15
N LEU A 83 -22.95 28.81 13.33
CA LEU A 83 -22.51 28.67 11.93
C LEU A 83 -23.46 29.33 10.91
N GLN A 84 -24.47 30.08 11.36
CA GLN A 84 -25.45 30.73 10.49
C GLN A 84 -24.81 31.67 9.44
N PRO A 85 -25.37 31.76 8.21
CA PRO A 85 -24.90 32.70 7.20
C PRO A 85 -24.98 34.14 7.70
N LYS A 86 -23.90 34.90 7.50
CA LYS A 86 -23.86 36.35 7.79
C LYS A 86 -24.04 37.12 6.50
N TYR A 87 -25.22 37.70 6.32
CA TYR A 87 -25.56 38.52 5.16
C TYR A 87 -24.91 39.91 5.31
N GLY A 88 -23.91 40.20 4.48
CA GLY A 88 -23.35 41.54 4.35
C GLY A 88 -23.79 42.20 3.04
N GLU A 89 -23.61 43.51 2.92
CA GLU A 89 -24.08 44.31 1.77
C GLU A 89 -23.56 43.82 0.41
N ARG A 90 -22.32 43.28 0.36
CA ARG A 90 -21.68 42.82 -0.90
C ARG A 90 -21.58 41.31 -1.05
N ARG A 91 -21.55 40.56 0.06
CA ARG A 91 -21.39 39.11 0.04
C ARG A 91 -21.92 38.46 1.31
N THR A 92 -22.51 37.29 1.14
CA THR A 92 -22.84 36.39 2.24
C THR A 92 -21.57 35.69 2.71
N ARG A 93 -21.27 35.79 4.01
CA ARG A 93 -20.12 35.12 4.63
C ARG A 93 -20.60 33.94 5.45
N LEU A 94 -19.99 32.77 5.22
CA LEU A 94 -20.20 31.59 6.07
C LEU A 94 -19.11 31.55 7.15
N PRO A 95 -19.47 31.49 8.46
CA PRO A 95 -18.50 31.24 9.52
C PRO A 95 -17.80 29.88 9.33
N PRO A 96 -16.50 29.74 9.61
CA PRO A 96 -15.81 28.46 9.47
C PRO A 96 -16.35 27.45 10.50
N GLY A 97 -16.69 26.25 10.03
CA GLY A 97 -17.00 25.10 10.87
C GLY A 97 -15.79 24.17 11.05
N PRO A 98 -15.92 23.09 11.85
CA PRO A 98 -14.84 22.14 12.15
C PRO A 98 -14.20 21.42 10.95
N TRP A 99 -14.78 21.54 9.76
CA TRP A 99 -14.32 20.95 8.50
C TRP A 99 -13.68 21.98 7.55
N ASN A 100 -13.80 23.28 7.83
CA ASN A 100 -13.23 24.30 6.95
C ASN A 100 -11.74 24.49 7.27
N LEU A 101 -10.91 24.44 6.23
CA LEU A 101 -9.51 24.77 6.31
C LEU A 101 -9.28 26.24 5.91
N SER A 102 -8.36 26.91 6.60
CA SER A 102 -7.82 28.20 6.16
C SER A 102 -7.09 28.06 4.82
N ARG A 103 -6.79 29.19 4.17
CA ARG A 103 -6.07 29.18 2.90
C ARG A 103 -4.67 28.58 3.02
N ALA A 104 -4.00 28.81 4.15
CA ALA A 104 -2.67 28.24 4.42
C ALA A 104 -2.76 26.72 4.59
N GLU A 105 -3.73 26.24 5.35
CA GLU A 105 -3.99 24.81 5.58
C GLU A 105 -4.37 24.06 4.29
N LYS A 106 -5.24 24.64 3.45
CA LYS A 106 -5.53 24.06 2.12
C LYS A 106 -4.27 23.91 1.28
N ARG A 107 -3.39 24.91 1.32
CA ARG A 107 -2.10 24.88 0.61
C ARG A 107 -1.16 23.83 1.18
N GLU A 108 -1.13 23.60 2.50
CA GLU A 108 -0.38 22.49 3.09
C GLU A 108 -0.87 21.13 2.58
N VAL A 109 -2.18 20.90 2.55
CA VAL A 109 -2.77 19.66 2.01
C VAL A 109 -2.41 19.47 0.53
N CYS A 110 -2.50 20.53 -0.28
CA CYS A 110 -2.09 20.45 -1.69
C CYS A 110 -0.59 20.23 -1.86
N ASN A 111 0.26 20.89 -1.06
CA ASN A 111 1.71 20.68 -1.08
C ASN A 111 2.08 19.25 -0.71
N PHE A 112 1.37 18.64 0.25
CA PHE A 112 1.52 17.23 0.58
C PHE A 112 1.30 16.35 -0.65
N PHE A 113 0.16 16.48 -1.33
CA PHE A 113 -0.14 15.69 -2.53
C PHE A 113 0.78 16.01 -3.71
N TYR A 114 1.25 17.25 -3.83
CA TYR A 114 2.15 17.69 -4.90
C TYR A 114 3.57 17.12 -4.74
N GLY A 115 4.07 17.04 -3.50
CA GLY A 115 5.40 16.54 -3.17
C GLY A 115 5.49 15.03 -2.99
N MET A 116 4.35 14.35 -2.86
CA MET A 116 4.29 12.91 -2.63
C MET A 116 4.85 12.11 -3.82
N LYS A 117 5.76 11.19 -3.53
CA LYS A 117 6.18 10.11 -4.46
C LYS A 117 5.61 8.78 -3.95
N VAL A 118 5.19 7.91 -4.85
CA VAL A 118 4.71 6.56 -4.51
C VAL A 118 5.41 5.51 -5.38
N PRO A 119 5.34 4.21 -5.02
CA PRO A 119 5.90 3.14 -5.84
C PRO A 119 5.31 3.06 -7.24
N GLU A 120 6.10 2.51 -8.14
CA GLU A 120 5.65 2.29 -9.51
C GLU A 120 4.47 1.33 -9.54
N GLY A 121 3.38 1.74 -10.19
CA GLY A 121 2.13 1.00 -10.24
C GLY A 121 1.27 1.08 -8.97
N TYR A 122 1.60 1.96 -8.00
CA TYR A 122 0.74 2.21 -6.85
C TYR A 122 -0.44 3.12 -7.19
N SER A 123 -0.19 4.25 -7.86
CA SER A 123 -1.24 5.17 -8.31
C SER A 123 -0.83 5.92 -9.57
N SER A 124 -1.77 6.69 -10.13
CA SER A 124 -1.43 7.72 -11.10
C SER A 124 -0.52 8.78 -10.45
N ASN A 125 0.13 9.62 -11.27
CA ASN A 125 0.94 10.72 -10.76
C ASN A 125 0.03 11.83 -10.19
N ILE A 126 -0.26 11.73 -8.89
CA ILE A 126 -1.17 12.64 -8.16
C ILE A 126 -0.73 14.10 -8.25
N LYS A 127 0.57 14.37 -8.41
CA LYS A 127 1.09 15.73 -8.65
C LYS A 127 0.37 16.44 -9.80
N ASN A 128 0.04 15.71 -10.87
CA ASN A 128 -0.65 16.26 -12.04
C ASN A 128 -2.12 16.60 -11.76
N LEU A 129 -2.66 16.13 -10.63
CA LEU A 129 -4.02 16.36 -10.18
C LEU A 129 -4.08 17.48 -9.13
N VAL A 130 -2.99 18.20 -8.85
CA VAL A 130 -2.94 19.27 -7.85
C VAL A 130 -2.83 20.63 -8.54
N SER A 131 -3.74 21.56 -8.20
CA SER A 131 -3.60 22.98 -8.51
C SER A 131 -3.16 23.74 -7.25
N LEU A 132 -1.88 24.15 -7.20
CA LEU A 132 -1.35 24.96 -6.09
C LEU A 132 -1.87 26.42 -6.12
N GLN A 133 -2.17 26.93 -7.32
CA GLN A 133 -2.76 28.25 -7.51
C GLN A 133 -4.14 28.32 -6.85
N ASP A 134 -4.98 27.33 -7.15
CA ASP A 134 -6.34 27.24 -6.62
C ASP A 134 -6.42 26.55 -5.26
N SER A 135 -5.33 25.91 -4.82
CA SER A 135 -5.27 25.07 -3.60
C SER A 135 -6.35 23.98 -3.55
N ARG A 136 -6.46 23.23 -4.65
CA ARG A 136 -7.44 22.12 -4.80
C ARG A 136 -6.90 20.96 -5.64
N LEU A 137 -7.55 19.81 -5.51
CA LEU A 137 -7.34 18.66 -6.39
C LEU A 137 -8.29 18.71 -7.61
N LEU A 138 -7.82 18.26 -8.77
CA LEU A 138 -8.51 18.34 -10.06
C LEU A 138 -8.65 16.95 -10.69
N GLY A 139 -9.79 16.68 -11.31
CA GLY A 139 -9.95 15.53 -12.22
C GLY A 139 -9.76 14.14 -11.60
N LEU A 140 -9.90 13.99 -10.27
CA LEU A 140 -9.79 12.70 -9.59
C LEU A 140 -10.75 11.66 -10.21
N LYS A 141 -10.19 10.53 -10.65
CA LYS A 141 -10.96 9.38 -11.12
C LYS A 141 -11.19 8.39 -9.99
N SER A 142 -12.03 7.39 -10.23
CA SER A 142 -12.41 6.39 -9.22
C SER A 142 -11.19 5.67 -8.62
N HIS A 143 -10.16 5.38 -9.40
CA HIS A 143 -8.92 4.78 -8.88
C HIS A 143 -8.10 5.76 -8.03
N ASP A 144 -8.05 7.04 -8.41
CA ASP A 144 -7.32 8.05 -7.61
C ASP A 144 -8.01 8.23 -6.25
N CYS A 145 -9.35 8.30 -6.25
CA CYS A 145 -10.14 8.34 -5.02
C CYS A 145 -9.95 7.09 -4.16
N HIS A 146 -9.90 5.90 -4.78
CA HIS A 146 -9.57 4.66 -4.08
C HIS A 146 -8.20 4.77 -3.39
N THR A 147 -7.14 5.10 -4.13
CA THR A 147 -5.79 5.29 -3.58
C THR A 147 -5.77 6.29 -2.41
N LEU A 148 -6.50 7.40 -2.55
CA LEU A 148 -6.65 8.37 -1.46
C LEU A 148 -7.29 7.67 -0.25
N MET A 149 -8.52 7.18 -0.39
CA MET A 149 -9.32 6.66 0.72
C MET A 149 -8.67 5.51 1.49
N GLN A 150 -7.74 4.77 0.88
CA GLN A 150 -7.00 3.74 1.58
C GLN A 150 -6.24 4.31 2.79
N GLN A 151 -5.36 5.30 2.61
CA GLN A 151 -4.43 5.74 3.67
C GLN A 151 -3.95 7.19 3.58
N LEU A 152 -4.25 7.94 2.51
CA LEU A 152 -3.58 9.23 2.27
C LEU A 152 -4.22 10.44 2.98
N PRO A 153 -5.55 10.63 3.01
CA PRO A 153 -6.19 11.73 3.72
C PRO A 153 -5.81 11.83 5.20
N PRO A 154 -5.75 10.73 5.99
CA PRO A 154 -5.33 10.80 7.39
C PRO A 154 -3.95 11.43 7.59
N VAL A 155 -3.04 11.21 6.63
CA VAL A 155 -1.70 11.80 6.64
C VAL A 155 -1.75 13.27 6.20
N ALA A 156 -2.45 13.55 5.09
CA ALA A 156 -2.54 14.88 4.50
C ALA A 156 -3.16 15.91 5.45
N ILE A 157 -4.17 15.51 6.23
CA ILE A 157 -4.91 16.41 7.11
C ILE A 157 -4.33 16.49 8.54
N ARG A 158 -3.22 15.79 8.80
CA ARG A 158 -2.68 15.60 10.15
C ARG A 158 -2.27 16.90 10.82
N SER A 159 -1.60 17.81 10.10
CA SER A 159 -1.15 19.09 10.68
C SER A 159 -2.21 20.18 10.66
N VAL A 160 -3.26 20.02 9.85
CA VAL A 160 -4.17 21.10 9.48
C VAL A 160 -5.58 20.99 10.06
N LEU A 161 -6.01 19.79 10.46
CA LEU A 161 -7.37 19.55 10.94
C LEU A 161 -7.37 19.15 12.41
N GLU A 162 -8.34 19.68 13.16
CA GLU A 162 -8.50 19.39 14.58
C GLU A 162 -8.65 17.89 14.85
N LYS A 163 -8.12 17.44 16.00
CA LYS A 163 -8.06 16.02 16.36
C LYS A 163 -9.42 15.30 16.21
N PRO A 164 -10.57 15.85 16.67
CA PRO A 164 -11.84 15.13 16.60
C PRO A 164 -12.36 14.94 15.17
N THR A 165 -12.34 15.97 14.33
CA THR A 165 -12.75 15.87 12.92
C THR A 165 -11.80 14.96 12.13
N ARG A 166 -10.49 15.10 12.35
CA ARG A 166 -9.47 14.22 11.75
C ARG A 166 -9.69 12.76 12.12
N TYR A 167 -10.01 12.48 13.38
CA TYR A 167 -10.27 11.12 13.86
C TYR A 167 -11.46 10.48 13.14
N ALA A 168 -12.56 11.22 12.92
CA ALA A 168 -13.72 10.73 12.18
C ALA A 168 -13.37 10.35 10.73
N ILE A 169 -12.65 11.22 10.01
CA ILE A 169 -12.18 10.94 8.64
C ILE A 169 -11.22 9.75 8.63
N THR A 170 -10.32 9.65 9.60
CA THR A 170 -9.35 8.56 9.67
C THR A 170 -10.02 7.20 9.85
N ARG A 171 -11.02 7.11 10.73
CA ARG A 171 -11.81 5.88 10.90
C ARG A 171 -12.49 5.45 9.61
N LEU A 172 -13.04 6.40 8.85
CA LEU A 172 -13.68 6.10 7.57
C LEU A 172 -12.67 5.58 6.53
N CYS A 173 -11.47 6.16 6.46
CA CYS A 173 -10.40 5.64 5.59
C CYS A 173 -10.00 4.21 5.99
N PHE A 174 -9.87 3.91 7.28
CA PHE A 174 -9.55 2.56 7.74
C PHE A 174 -10.65 1.55 7.47
N PHE A 175 -11.91 1.98 7.55
CA PHE A 175 -13.02 1.17 7.12
C PHE A 175 -12.88 0.77 5.65
N PHE A 176 -12.69 1.74 4.74
CA PHE A 176 -12.49 1.46 3.31
C PHE A 176 -11.26 0.59 3.05
N ASN A 177 -10.17 0.81 3.76
CA ASN A 177 -8.97 -0.01 3.68
C ASN A 177 -9.25 -1.47 4.09
N ALA A 178 -9.98 -1.68 5.19
CA ALA A 178 -10.33 -3.01 5.67
C ALA A 178 -11.26 -3.76 4.69
N ILE A 179 -12.32 -3.13 4.19
CA ILE A 179 -13.27 -3.80 3.28
C ILE A 179 -12.71 -4.05 1.87
N CYS A 180 -11.78 -3.19 1.42
CA CYS A 180 -11.15 -3.30 0.10
C CYS A 180 -9.91 -4.20 0.09
N ALA A 181 -9.55 -4.80 1.22
CA ALA A 181 -8.45 -5.74 1.30
C ALA A 181 -8.67 -6.96 0.39
N LYS A 182 -7.56 -7.56 -0.09
CA LYS A 182 -7.60 -8.75 -0.95
C LYS A 182 -8.17 -9.98 -0.23
N THR A 183 -8.02 -10.02 1.10
CA THR A 183 -8.54 -11.07 1.95
C THR A 183 -9.41 -10.43 3.02
N VAL A 184 -10.49 -11.12 3.38
CA VAL A 184 -11.45 -10.66 4.38
C VAL A 184 -11.44 -11.65 5.53
N ASP A 185 -11.23 -11.14 6.74
CA ASP A 185 -11.35 -11.90 7.98
C ASP A 185 -12.79 -11.83 8.47
N VAL A 186 -13.55 -12.91 8.25
CA VAL A 186 -14.97 -12.99 8.56
C VAL A 186 -15.24 -12.71 10.05
N SER A 187 -14.31 -13.10 10.94
CA SER A 187 -14.45 -12.90 12.39
C SER A 187 -14.47 -11.42 12.81
N LYS A 188 -13.98 -10.52 11.96
CA LYS A 188 -13.89 -9.08 12.23
C LYS A 188 -15.05 -8.29 11.62
N LEU A 189 -15.91 -8.91 10.81
CA LEU A 189 -16.96 -8.19 10.07
C LEU A 189 -18.00 -7.55 10.99
N ASP A 190 -18.45 -8.24 12.03
CA ASP A 190 -19.48 -7.70 12.94
C ASP A 190 -18.98 -6.44 13.65
N LYS A 191 -17.73 -6.48 14.14
CA LYS A 191 -17.08 -5.30 14.70
C LYS A 191 -16.90 -4.18 13.68
N LEU A 192 -16.55 -4.51 12.44
CA LEU A 192 -16.39 -3.52 11.37
C LEU A 192 -17.73 -2.84 11.00
N GLU A 193 -18.84 -3.58 11.08
CA GLU A 193 -20.21 -3.07 10.89
C GLU A 193 -20.61 -2.12 12.03
N GLU A 194 -20.34 -2.49 13.28
CA GLU A 194 -20.55 -1.60 14.42
C GLU A 194 -19.68 -0.33 14.32
N ASP A 195 -18.40 -0.50 14.00
CA ASP A 195 -17.44 0.61 13.91
C ASP A 195 -17.81 1.61 12.83
N VAL A 196 -18.33 1.16 11.68
CA VAL A 196 -18.72 2.07 10.60
C VAL A 196 -19.97 2.88 10.95
N VAL A 197 -20.93 2.30 11.68
CA VAL A 197 -22.10 3.03 12.21
C VAL A 197 -21.64 4.17 13.11
N VAL A 198 -20.76 3.88 14.08
CA VAL A 198 -20.22 4.91 14.97
C VAL A 198 -19.41 5.95 14.17
N THR A 199 -18.68 5.53 13.15
CA THR A 199 -17.91 6.42 12.28
C THR A 199 -18.81 7.41 11.54
N LEU A 200 -19.93 6.96 10.98
CA LEU A 200 -20.91 7.84 10.34
C LEU A 200 -21.52 8.83 11.33
N CYS A 201 -21.90 8.39 12.54
CA CYS A 201 -22.38 9.28 13.59
C CYS A 201 -21.33 10.33 14.02
N LEU A 202 -20.04 9.95 14.06
CA LEU A 202 -18.97 10.91 14.31
C LEU A 202 -18.86 11.93 13.18
N LEU A 203 -18.97 11.50 11.92
CA LEU A 203 -18.97 12.42 10.80
C LEU A 203 -20.16 13.38 10.89
N GLU A 204 -21.36 12.92 11.25
CA GLU A 204 -22.57 13.76 11.39
C GLU A 204 -22.40 14.86 12.46
N LYS A 205 -21.68 14.56 13.55
CA LYS A 205 -21.33 15.56 14.55
C LYS A 205 -20.53 16.71 13.96
N TYR A 206 -19.63 16.43 13.01
CA TYR A 206 -18.77 17.44 12.43
C TYR A 206 -19.36 18.02 11.15
N PHE A 207 -19.57 17.26 10.09
CA PHE A 207 -19.92 17.74 8.75
C PHE A 207 -21.36 18.32 8.64
N PRO A 208 -21.64 19.12 7.58
CA PRO A 208 -22.99 19.65 7.32
C PRO A 208 -23.95 18.59 6.76
N PRO A 209 -25.28 18.78 6.86
CA PRO A 209 -26.28 17.77 6.46
C PRO A 209 -26.15 17.31 5.00
N SER A 210 -25.86 18.22 4.08
CA SER A 210 -25.62 17.95 2.66
C SER A 210 -24.42 17.04 2.35
N PHE A 211 -23.54 16.79 3.33
CA PHE A 211 -22.50 15.78 3.21
C PHE A 211 -23.10 14.37 3.16
N PHE A 212 -24.20 14.15 3.88
CA PHE A 212 -24.87 12.85 4.03
C PHE A 212 -25.87 12.62 2.90
N ASP A 213 -25.34 12.58 1.67
CA ASP A 213 -26.11 12.12 0.53
C ASP A 213 -26.25 10.58 0.55
N ILE A 214 -27.02 10.05 -0.39
CA ILE A 214 -27.28 8.61 -0.48
C ILE A 214 -25.98 7.79 -0.55
N MET A 215 -24.91 8.29 -1.19
CA MET A 215 -23.66 7.53 -1.33
C MET A 215 -22.94 7.37 0.01
N VAL A 216 -22.97 8.39 0.86
CA VAL A 216 -22.41 8.31 2.21
C VAL A 216 -23.23 7.36 3.08
N HIS A 217 -24.56 7.37 2.97
CA HIS A 217 -25.42 6.46 3.72
C HIS A 217 -25.24 4.98 3.31
N LEU A 218 -24.97 4.70 2.03
CA LEU A 218 -24.75 3.34 1.54
C LEU A 218 -23.53 2.65 2.19
N VAL A 219 -22.60 3.41 2.75
CA VAL A 219 -21.39 2.88 3.42
C VAL A 219 -21.74 1.88 4.53
N VAL A 220 -22.82 2.11 5.28
CA VAL A 220 -23.25 1.22 6.37
C VAL A 220 -23.63 -0.19 5.90
N HIS A 221 -24.00 -0.33 4.63
CA HIS A 221 -24.44 -1.61 4.05
C HIS A 221 -23.30 -2.43 3.45
N LEU A 222 -22.10 -1.85 3.29
CA LEU A 222 -20.99 -2.49 2.60
C LEU A 222 -20.48 -3.74 3.33
N VAL A 223 -20.51 -3.76 4.66
CA VAL A 223 -20.09 -4.93 5.43
C VAL A 223 -21.01 -6.12 5.19
N ARG A 224 -22.33 -5.88 5.21
CA ARG A 224 -23.32 -6.91 4.88
C ARG A 224 -23.10 -7.46 3.47
N GLU A 225 -22.79 -6.61 2.50
CA GLU A 225 -22.49 -7.09 1.16
C GLU A 225 -21.20 -7.91 1.08
N VAL A 226 -20.14 -7.49 1.78
CA VAL A 226 -18.91 -8.28 1.84
C VAL A 226 -19.16 -9.65 2.47
N ARG A 227 -20.04 -9.72 3.48
CA ARG A 227 -20.46 -10.98 4.11
C ARG A 227 -21.18 -11.91 3.13
N LEU A 228 -22.00 -11.37 2.22
CA LEU A 228 -22.81 -12.14 1.27
C LEU A 228 -22.07 -12.48 -0.03
N CYS A 229 -21.26 -11.54 -0.55
CA CYS A 229 -20.66 -11.64 -1.88
C CYS A 229 -19.14 -11.84 -1.86
N GLY A 230 -18.52 -11.84 -0.67
CA GLY A 230 -17.08 -11.95 -0.51
C GLY A 230 -16.32 -10.63 -0.74
N PRO A 231 -14.98 -10.72 -0.89
CA PRO A 231 -14.10 -9.56 -1.00
C PRO A 231 -14.49 -8.58 -2.11
N VAL A 232 -14.37 -7.28 -1.84
CA VAL A 232 -14.71 -6.21 -2.80
C VAL A 232 -13.93 -6.34 -4.10
N TYR A 233 -12.71 -6.90 -4.08
CA TYR A 233 -11.86 -6.92 -5.26
C TYR A 233 -12.42 -7.71 -6.44
N PHE A 234 -13.29 -8.70 -6.18
CA PHE A 234 -14.00 -9.45 -7.22
C PHE A 234 -15.20 -8.70 -7.80
N ARG A 235 -15.63 -7.61 -7.15
CA ARG A 235 -16.85 -6.86 -7.45
C ARG A 235 -16.55 -5.45 -7.97
N TRP A 236 -15.29 -5.14 -8.22
CA TRP A 236 -14.91 -3.85 -8.78
C TRP A 236 -15.50 -3.65 -10.18
N MET A 237 -15.98 -2.44 -10.45
CA MET A 237 -16.43 -2.04 -11.78
C MET A 237 -15.30 -1.66 -12.74
N TYR A 238 -14.05 -1.57 -12.26
CA TYR A 238 -12.90 -1.19 -13.10
C TYR A 238 -12.74 -2.03 -14.38
N PRO A 239 -12.81 -3.37 -14.35
CA PRO A 239 -12.65 -4.18 -15.58
C PRO A 239 -13.77 -3.91 -16.57
N PHE A 240 -15.01 -3.83 -16.08
CA PHE A 240 -16.19 -3.58 -16.89
C PHE A 240 -16.15 -2.19 -17.54
N GLU A 241 -15.85 -1.12 -16.79
CA GLU A 241 -15.74 0.23 -17.36
C GLU A 241 -14.59 0.36 -18.36
N ARG A 242 -13.45 -0.31 -18.11
CA ARG A 242 -12.34 -0.34 -19.06
C ARG A 242 -12.74 -1.06 -20.34
N TYR A 243 -13.44 -2.18 -20.24
CA TYR A 243 -13.93 -2.91 -21.40
C TYR A 243 -14.98 -2.12 -22.19
N MET A 244 -15.91 -1.46 -21.50
CA MET A 244 -16.87 -0.55 -22.13
C MET A 244 -16.19 0.58 -22.92
N LYS A 245 -15.05 1.08 -22.44
CA LYS A 245 -14.24 2.04 -23.20
C LYS A 245 -13.67 1.44 -24.48
N VAL A 246 -13.23 0.17 -24.46
CA VAL A 246 -12.78 -0.56 -25.65
C VAL A 246 -13.91 -0.70 -26.65
N LEU A 247 -15.08 -1.20 -26.22
CA LEU A 247 -16.27 -1.33 -27.05
C LEU A 247 -16.71 0.01 -27.68
N LYS A 248 -16.63 1.09 -26.90
CA LYS A 248 -16.90 2.44 -27.40
C LYS A 248 -15.94 2.85 -28.53
N GLY A 249 -14.70 2.37 -28.51
CA GLY A 249 -13.73 2.57 -29.59
C GLY A 249 -14.07 1.83 -30.88
N TYR A 250 -14.83 0.73 -30.82
CA TYR A 250 -15.28 0.00 -32.01
C TYR A 250 -16.37 0.76 -32.79
N VAL A 251 -17.13 1.62 -32.12
CA VAL A 251 -18.25 2.35 -32.74
C VAL A 251 -17.73 3.41 -33.73
N GLN A 252 -17.70 3.04 -35.01
CA GLN A 252 -17.36 3.95 -36.12
C GLN A 252 -18.60 4.67 -36.68
N ASN A 253 -19.77 4.01 -36.64
CA ASN A 253 -21.06 4.59 -37.04
C ASN A 253 -22.03 4.59 -35.86
N ARG A 254 -22.38 5.80 -35.38
CA ARG A 254 -23.30 5.99 -34.24
C ARG A 254 -24.75 5.62 -34.54
N THR A 255 -25.14 5.47 -35.81
CA THR A 255 -26.50 5.04 -36.18
C THR A 255 -26.68 3.51 -36.12
N ARG A 256 -25.58 2.75 -36.05
CA ARG A 256 -25.55 1.28 -35.97
C ARG A 256 -24.45 0.79 -35.01
N PRO A 257 -24.44 1.23 -33.74
CA PRO A 257 -23.34 0.93 -32.83
C PRO A 257 -23.16 -0.56 -32.56
N GLU A 258 -24.25 -1.34 -32.54
CA GLU A 258 -24.22 -2.78 -32.31
C GLU A 258 -23.50 -3.50 -33.45
N GLY A 259 -23.76 -3.10 -34.70
CA GLY A 259 -23.11 -3.65 -35.89
C GLY A 259 -21.61 -3.37 -35.90
N CYS A 260 -21.20 -2.14 -35.58
CA CYS A 260 -19.79 -1.79 -35.48
C CYS A 260 -19.05 -2.58 -34.39
N ILE A 261 -19.69 -2.77 -33.24
CA ILE A 261 -19.13 -3.57 -32.14
C ILE A 261 -18.98 -5.03 -32.58
N ALA A 262 -20.03 -5.64 -33.15
CA ALA A 262 -19.99 -7.02 -33.60
C ALA A 262 -18.91 -7.28 -34.66
N GLU A 263 -18.82 -6.41 -35.67
CA GLU A 263 -17.82 -6.53 -36.75
C GLU A 263 -16.39 -6.46 -36.20
N ARG A 264 -16.11 -5.50 -35.31
CA ARG A 264 -14.77 -5.35 -34.72
C ARG A 264 -14.42 -6.46 -33.76
N TYR A 265 -15.39 -6.91 -32.97
CA TYR A 265 -15.19 -8.01 -32.05
C TYR A 265 -14.84 -9.31 -32.80
N ILE A 266 -15.55 -9.63 -33.90
CA ILE A 266 -15.22 -10.78 -34.77
C ILE A 266 -13.81 -10.64 -35.35
N ALA A 267 -13.43 -9.45 -35.80
CA ALA A 267 -12.09 -9.22 -36.34
C ALA A 267 -11.01 -9.43 -35.28
N GLU A 268 -11.22 -8.97 -34.04
CA GLU A 268 -10.29 -9.20 -32.95
C GLU A 268 -10.20 -10.68 -32.56
N GLU A 269 -11.32 -11.40 -32.44
CA GLU A 269 -11.31 -12.83 -32.14
C GLU A 269 -10.60 -13.64 -33.24
N ALA A 270 -10.79 -13.30 -34.51
CA ALA A 270 -10.10 -13.94 -35.62
C ALA A 270 -8.58 -13.71 -35.56
N VAL A 271 -8.14 -12.49 -35.22
CA VAL A 271 -6.73 -12.18 -35.03
C VAL A 271 -6.17 -12.95 -33.84
N GLU A 272 -6.86 -12.94 -32.70
CA GLU A 272 -6.48 -13.66 -31.48
C GLU A 272 -6.30 -15.16 -31.78
N PHE A 273 -7.26 -15.78 -32.45
CA PHE A 273 -7.19 -17.17 -32.88
C PHE A 273 -5.96 -17.43 -33.76
N CYS A 274 -5.72 -16.58 -34.77
CA CYS A 274 -4.53 -16.70 -35.61
C CYS A 274 -3.23 -16.56 -34.80
N THR A 275 -3.18 -15.66 -33.81
CA THR A 275 -1.97 -15.48 -32.98
C THR A 275 -1.61 -16.71 -32.15
N GLN A 276 -2.60 -17.51 -31.72
CA GLN A 276 -2.35 -18.76 -31.00
C GLN A 276 -1.62 -19.82 -31.85
N HIS A 277 -1.69 -19.70 -33.18
CA HIS A 277 -1.07 -20.61 -34.14
C HIS A 277 0.24 -20.07 -34.73
N LEU A 278 0.68 -18.88 -34.34
CA LEU A 278 1.94 -18.27 -34.77
C LEU A 278 2.98 -18.36 -33.65
N SER A 279 4.13 -18.98 -33.91
CA SER A 279 5.29 -18.88 -33.02
C SER A 279 5.79 -17.42 -33.01
N ASP A 280 6.12 -16.90 -31.82
CA ASP A 280 6.70 -15.55 -31.59
C ASP A 280 5.76 -14.34 -31.71
N VAL A 281 4.43 -14.55 -31.68
CA VAL A 281 3.47 -13.44 -31.60
C VAL A 281 2.84 -13.40 -30.21
N SER A 282 2.95 -12.25 -29.54
CA SER A 282 2.25 -11.99 -28.27
C SER A 282 0.94 -11.25 -28.52
N THR A 283 -0.16 -11.72 -27.93
CA THR A 283 -1.42 -10.96 -27.88
C THR A 283 -1.18 -9.55 -27.33
N VAL A 284 -1.58 -8.54 -28.10
CA VAL A 284 -1.49 -7.14 -27.69
C VAL A 284 -2.43 -6.89 -26.50
N GLY A 285 -1.89 -6.37 -25.40
CA GLY A 285 -2.69 -5.95 -24.25
C GLY A 285 -2.81 -6.98 -23.12
N VAL A 286 -2.40 -8.24 -23.34
CA VAL A 286 -2.23 -9.22 -22.26
C VAL A 286 -0.78 -9.12 -21.75
N PRO A 287 -0.54 -8.70 -20.49
CA PRO A 287 0.81 -8.73 -19.93
C PRO A 287 1.33 -10.17 -19.95
N SER A 288 2.52 -10.41 -20.48
CA SER A 288 3.10 -11.76 -20.48
C SER A 288 3.16 -12.30 -19.05
N SER A 289 2.53 -13.46 -18.83
CA SER A 289 2.50 -14.18 -17.54
C SER A 289 3.90 -14.49 -17.02
N GLN A 290 4.90 -14.49 -17.91
CA GLN A 290 6.32 -14.64 -17.62
C GLN A 290 6.91 -13.60 -16.64
N LYS A 291 6.22 -12.51 -16.30
CA LYS A 291 6.78 -11.48 -15.37
C LYS A 291 6.57 -11.75 -13.88
N MET A 292 5.69 -12.68 -13.48
CA MET A 292 5.31 -12.85 -12.05
C MET A 292 6.31 -13.65 -11.20
N GLY A 293 7.34 -14.24 -11.78
CA GLY A 293 8.40 -14.97 -11.04
C GLY A 293 9.83 -14.51 -11.33
N VAL A 294 10.01 -13.55 -12.24
CA VAL A 294 11.35 -13.18 -12.72
C VAL A 294 11.97 -12.15 -11.79
N SER A 295 13.07 -12.56 -11.16
CA SER A 295 14.01 -11.63 -10.55
C SER A 295 15.10 -11.30 -11.56
N LYS A 296 15.30 -10.03 -11.88
CA LYS A 296 16.32 -9.61 -12.84
C LYS A 296 16.73 -8.14 -12.67
N PRO A 297 17.95 -7.77 -13.07
CA PRO A 297 18.31 -6.36 -13.16
C PRO A 297 17.46 -5.62 -14.20
N LEU A 298 17.13 -4.37 -13.89
CA LEU A 298 16.37 -3.46 -14.78
C LEU A 298 17.23 -2.31 -15.30
N SER A 299 18.43 -2.12 -14.75
CA SER A 299 19.42 -1.15 -15.21
C SER A 299 20.63 -1.85 -15.81
N GLY A 300 21.46 -1.10 -16.53
CA GLY A 300 22.80 -1.55 -16.89
C GLY A 300 23.61 -1.92 -15.63
N CYS A 301 24.48 -2.91 -15.79
CA CYS A 301 25.42 -3.34 -14.76
C CYS A 301 26.58 -2.34 -14.65
N THR A 302 27.00 -2.03 -13.42
CA THR A 302 28.29 -1.39 -13.14
C THR A 302 29.08 -2.33 -12.25
N VAL A 303 30.24 -2.81 -12.70
CA VAL A 303 31.09 -3.68 -11.88
C VAL A 303 32.03 -2.80 -11.06
N SER A 304 32.11 -3.07 -9.76
CA SER A 304 33.03 -2.38 -8.85
C SER A 304 33.80 -3.38 -8.01
N VAL A 305 35.08 -3.10 -7.78
CA VAL A 305 35.87 -3.82 -6.78
C VAL A 305 35.54 -3.20 -5.42
N VAL A 306 34.89 -3.98 -4.56
CA VAL A 306 34.41 -3.51 -3.25
C VAL A 306 35.43 -3.76 -2.14
N ASP A 307 35.26 -3.06 -1.01
CA ASP A 307 36.04 -3.31 0.20
C ASP A 307 35.81 -4.73 0.74
N GLN A 308 36.87 -5.39 1.19
CA GLN A 308 36.82 -6.78 1.64
C GLN A 308 35.96 -6.96 2.89
N ASP A 309 36.02 -6.02 3.85
CA ASP A 309 35.22 -6.12 5.07
C ASP A 309 33.74 -5.93 4.75
N LEU A 310 33.42 -5.04 3.81
CA LEU A 310 32.05 -4.85 3.33
C LEU A 310 31.54 -6.08 2.55
N LEU A 311 32.37 -6.69 1.71
CA LEU A 311 32.03 -7.94 1.03
C LEU A 311 31.82 -9.09 2.02
N ASN A 312 32.67 -9.18 3.03
CA ASN A 312 32.56 -10.18 4.09
C ASN A 312 31.25 -10.01 4.88
N GLN A 313 30.82 -8.77 5.16
CA GLN A 313 29.52 -8.51 5.78
C GLN A 313 28.35 -9.01 4.91
N ALA A 314 28.37 -8.69 3.61
CA ALA A 314 27.34 -9.13 2.68
C ALA A 314 27.31 -10.67 2.55
N HIS A 315 28.49 -11.28 2.43
CA HIS A 315 28.64 -12.73 2.33
C HIS A 315 28.20 -13.44 3.61
N LEU A 316 28.60 -12.95 4.79
CA LEU A 316 28.19 -13.50 6.08
C LEU A 316 26.66 -13.48 6.21
N TYR A 317 26.01 -12.39 5.81
CA TYR A 317 24.55 -12.32 5.83
C TYR A 317 23.90 -13.40 4.95
N VAL A 318 24.45 -13.67 3.75
CA VAL A 318 23.99 -14.77 2.89
C VAL A 318 24.15 -16.11 3.61
N LEU A 319 25.31 -16.37 4.20
CA LEU A 319 25.59 -17.62 4.90
C LEU A 319 24.63 -17.84 6.09
N GLU A 320 24.40 -16.81 6.91
CA GLU A 320 23.49 -16.86 8.07
C GLU A 320 22.03 -17.10 7.69
N ASN A 321 21.65 -16.78 6.45
CA ASN A 321 20.29 -16.93 5.94
C ASN A 321 20.15 -18.06 4.90
N THR A 322 21.15 -18.94 4.79
CA THR A 322 21.11 -20.11 3.91
C THR A 322 20.89 -21.37 4.72
N GLU A 323 19.81 -22.10 4.45
CA GLU A 323 19.40 -23.30 5.19
C GLU A 323 20.51 -24.38 5.25
N GLU A 324 21.20 -24.61 4.14
CA GLU A 324 22.30 -25.57 4.02
C GLU A 324 23.52 -25.25 4.92
N VAL A 325 23.67 -23.98 5.30
CA VAL A 325 24.80 -23.49 6.12
C VAL A 325 24.47 -23.50 7.62
N LEU A 326 23.19 -23.56 8.00
CA LEU A 326 22.76 -23.55 9.41
C LEU A 326 23.45 -24.61 10.28
N PRO A 327 23.61 -25.89 9.84
CA PRO A 327 24.33 -26.89 10.63
C PRO A 327 25.79 -26.50 10.89
N TYR A 328 26.44 -25.86 9.93
CA TYR A 328 27.83 -25.39 10.06
C TYR A 328 27.94 -24.20 11.02
N ILE A 329 26.93 -23.33 11.07
CA ILE A 329 26.86 -22.25 12.06
C ILE A 329 26.78 -22.83 13.47
N GLU A 330 25.94 -23.84 13.70
CA GLU A 330 25.84 -24.53 14.99
C GLU A 330 27.16 -25.18 15.39
N GLN A 331 27.80 -25.90 14.46
CA GLN A 331 29.11 -26.52 14.68
C GLN A 331 30.18 -25.48 15.03
N HIS A 332 30.24 -24.36 14.29
CA HIS A 332 31.20 -23.29 14.58
C HIS A 332 30.95 -22.66 15.94
N MET A 333 29.69 -22.45 16.32
CA MET A 333 29.33 -21.95 17.65
C MET A 333 29.73 -22.90 18.77
N ILE A 334 29.62 -24.22 18.56
CA ILE A 334 30.15 -25.24 19.48
C ILE A 334 31.68 -25.17 19.54
N HIS A 335 32.34 -25.09 18.39
CA HIS A 335 33.80 -24.97 18.29
C HIS A 335 34.34 -23.77 19.06
N ILE A 336 33.75 -22.58 18.90
CA ILE A 336 34.14 -21.37 19.63
C ILE A 336 33.93 -21.55 21.14
N LYS A 337 32.80 -22.13 21.57
CA LYS A 337 32.52 -22.36 23.01
C LYS A 337 33.52 -23.32 23.65
N THR A 338 34.00 -24.31 22.89
CA THR A 338 35.00 -25.28 23.34
C THR A 338 36.41 -24.68 23.35
N ALA A 339 36.79 -23.95 22.30
CA ALA A 339 38.10 -23.30 22.18
C ALA A 339 38.27 -22.15 23.18
N TYR A 340 37.18 -21.49 23.58
CA TYR A 340 37.20 -20.34 24.50
C TYR A 340 36.27 -20.53 25.71
N PRO A 341 36.56 -21.47 26.64
CA PRO A 341 35.66 -21.79 27.75
C PRO A 341 35.35 -20.59 28.66
N LYS A 342 36.30 -19.67 28.82
CA LYS A 342 36.16 -18.44 29.63
C LYS A 342 35.06 -17.50 29.11
N PHE A 343 34.72 -17.57 27.83
CA PHE A 343 33.74 -16.70 27.18
C PHE A 343 32.41 -17.40 26.90
N ARG A 344 32.24 -18.67 27.31
CA ARG A 344 31.07 -19.50 27.02
C ARG A 344 29.72 -18.88 27.41
N LYS A 345 29.69 -18.02 28.44
CA LYS A 345 28.49 -17.30 28.90
C LYS A 345 28.33 -15.88 28.30
N ARG A 346 29.30 -15.38 27.53
CA ARG A 346 29.28 -14.03 26.96
C ARG A 346 28.72 -14.05 25.53
N THR A 347 27.39 -13.98 25.39
CA THR A 347 26.70 -14.08 24.09
C THR A 347 27.22 -13.10 23.04
N LYS A 348 27.39 -11.82 23.39
CA LYS A 348 27.87 -10.80 22.44
C LYS A 348 29.27 -11.13 21.91
N TRP A 349 30.18 -11.50 22.80
CA TRP A 349 31.53 -11.89 22.41
C TRP A 349 31.54 -13.14 21.51
N LEU A 350 30.68 -14.14 21.81
CA LEU A 350 30.55 -15.32 20.96
C LEU A 350 30.05 -14.96 19.55
N GLN A 351 29.08 -14.05 19.45
CA GLN A 351 28.58 -13.57 18.16
C GLN A 351 29.65 -12.78 17.40
N ASP A 352 30.30 -11.81 18.06
CA ASP A 352 31.37 -11.01 17.44
C ASP A 352 32.52 -11.91 16.95
N LYS A 353 32.86 -12.96 17.74
CA LYS A 353 33.87 -13.95 17.35
C LYS A 353 33.40 -14.82 16.19
N HIS A 354 32.15 -15.28 16.22
CA HIS A 354 31.54 -16.01 15.10
C HIS A 354 31.59 -15.19 13.81
N ASN A 355 31.08 -13.96 13.83
CA ASN A 355 31.00 -13.09 12.66
C ASN A 355 32.38 -12.80 12.05
N SER A 356 33.43 -12.69 12.89
CA SER A 356 34.79 -12.41 12.43
C SER A 356 35.57 -13.64 11.94
N THR A 357 35.20 -14.86 12.33
CA THR A 357 35.96 -16.08 11.96
C THR A 357 35.19 -17.10 11.13
N PHE A 358 33.86 -16.97 11.01
CA PHE A 358 33.03 -18.00 10.42
C PHE A 358 33.32 -18.25 8.93
N ILE A 359 33.47 -17.20 8.12
CA ILE A 359 33.75 -17.35 6.68
C ILE A 359 35.00 -18.21 6.45
N GLN A 360 36.10 -17.86 7.14
CA GLN A 360 37.35 -18.60 7.00
C GLN A 360 37.25 -20.02 7.57
N TRP A 361 36.57 -20.18 8.72
CA TRP A 361 36.34 -21.50 9.32
C TRP A 361 35.51 -22.40 8.42
N LEU A 362 34.42 -21.89 7.83
CA LEU A 362 33.54 -22.62 6.92
C LEU A 362 34.31 -23.11 5.69
N ARG A 363 35.13 -22.23 5.11
CA ARG A 363 36.00 -22.58 3.97
C ARG A 363 36.91 -23.76 4.28
N PHE A 364 37.61 -23.73 5.42
CA PHE A 364 38.49 -24.82 5.81
C PHE A 364 37.73 -26.11 6.17
N LYS A 365 36.59 -25.97 6.84
CA LYS A 365 35.76 -27.12 7.23
C LYS A 365 35.22 -27.85 6.00
N VAL A 366 34.67 -27.12 5.04
CA VAL A 366 34.20 -27.68 3.77
C VAL A 366 35.35 -28.28 2.98
N GLN A 367 36.50 -27.60 2.90
CA GLN A 367 37.67 -28.14 2.20
C GLN A 367 38.14 -29.48 2.80
N SER A 368 38.17 -29.59 4.13
CA SER A 368 38.53 -30.83 4.83
C SER A 368 37.52 -31.96 4.60
N GLU A 369 36.21 -31.65 4.55
CA GLU A 369 35.18 -32.67 4.27
C GLU A 369 35.29 -33.18 2.84
N LEU A 370 35.71 -32.35 1.88
CA LEU A 370 35.90 -32.77 0.48
C LEU A 370 37.03 -33.78 0.28
N GLU A 371 37.93 -33.94 1.25
CA GLU A 371 39.00 -34.94 1.23
C GLU A 371 38.49 -36.33 1.67
N GLU A 372 37.28 -36.43 2.21
CA GLU A 372 36.66 -37.69 2.64
C GLU A 372 35.85 -38.35 1.50
N ASP A 373 35.92 -39.68 1.40
CA ASP A 373 35.05 -40.46 0.50
C ASP A 373 33.58 -40.35 0.97
N ASN A 374 32.64 -40.12 0.03
CA ASN A 374 31.21 -39.91 0.33
C ASN A 374 30.91 -38.72 1.27
N HIS A 375 31.65 -37.62 1.14
CA HIS A 375 31.54 -36.39 1.97
C HIS A 375 30.16 -35.73 2.12
N GLY A 376 29.18 -36.02 1.25
CA GLY A 376 27.82 -35.44 1.32
C GLY A 376 27.69 -33.92 1.06
N VAL A 377 28.79 -33.15 1.05
CA VAL A 377 28.84 -31.72 0.69
C VAL A 377 28.27 -31.44 -0.71
N SER A 378 27.23 -30.60 -0.77
CA SER A 378 26.59 -30.17 -2.02
C SER A 378 27.46 -29.20 -2.83
N GLU A 379 27.20 -29.10 -4.14
CA GLU A 379 27.92 -28.13 -4.99
C GLU A 379 27.67 -26.67 -4.54
N ASN A 380 26.43 -26.35 -4.15
CA ASN A 380 26.06 -25.00 -3.68
C ASN A 380 26.87 -24.60 -2.44
N LEU A 381 26.98 -25.49 -1.46
CA LEU A 381 27.74 -25.23 -0.24
C LEU A 381 29.23 -25.01 -0.52
N ARG A 382 29.82 -25.72 -1.49
CA ARG A 382 31.21 -25.49 -1.91
C ARG A 382 31.43 -24.08 -2.43
N TRP A 383 30.53 -23.60 -3.28
CA TRP A 383 30.62 -22.23 -3.83
C TRP A 383 30.38 -21.17 -2.78
N LEU A 384 29.43 -21.39 -1.86
CA LEU A 384 29.23 -20.52 -0.70
C LEU A 384 30.48 -20.47 0.18
N ALA A 385 31.09 -21.60 0.50
CA ALA A 385 32.30 -21.65 1.33
C ALA A 385 33.54 -21.02 0.67
N ALA A 386 33.61 -21.04 -0.67
CA ALA A 386 34.67 -20.35 -1.42
C ALA A 386 34.55 -18.82 -1.35
N GLY A 387 33.33 -18.30 -1.20
CA GLY A 387 33.02 -16.87 -1.14
C GLY A 387 32.74 -16.25 -2.53
N PRO A 388 32.11 -15.06 -2.56
CA PRO A 388 31.77 -14.38 -3.79
C PRO A 388 32.98 -13.67 -4.43
N ASN A 389 32.87 -13.32 -5.70
CA ASN A 389 33.85 -12.52 -6.42
C ASN A 389 33.96 -11.08 -5.84
N MET A 390 35.19 -10.57 -5.72
CA MET A 390 35.49 -9.20 -5.29
C MET A 390 35.00 -8.13 -6.28
N ALA A 391 34.93 -8.47 -7.57
CA ALA A 391 34.37 -7.61 -8.60
C ALA A 391 32.84 -7.80 -8.61
N VAL A 392 32.13 -7.00 -7.81
CA VAL A 392 30.69 -7.12 -7.60
C VAL A 392 29.91 -6.33 -8.66
N PRO A 393 28.96 -6.97 -9.37
CA PRO A 393 27.95 -6.28 -10.18
C PRO A 393 26.99 -5.42 -9.32
N LEU A 394 26.87 -4.14 -9.64
CA LEU A 394 25.92 -3.21 -9.04
C LEU A 394 24.83 -2.75 -10.02
N TYR A 395 23.64 -2.55 -9.47
CA TYR A 395 22.46 -2.10 -10.22
C TYR A 395 21.77 -0.92 -9.55
N ARG A 396 21.17 -0.05 -10.37
CA ARG A 396 20.35 1.09 -9.89
C ARG A 396 18.88 0.70 -9.72
N SER A 397 18.44 -0.33 -10.46
CA SER A 397 17.08 -0.84 -10.42
C SER A 397 17.09 -2.35 -10.59
N TYR A 398 16.29 -3.04 -9.79
CA TYR A 398 16.19 -4.49 -9.79
C TYR A 398 14.72 -4.92 -9.64
N LEU A 399 14.33 -5.98 -10.34
CA LEU A 399 13.02 -6.61 -10.20
C LEU A 399 13.18 -7.83 -9.30
N ILE A 400 12.41 -7.92 -8.23
CA ILE A 400 12.37 -9.09 -7.34
C ILE A 400 10.92 -9.55 -7.23
N LYS A 401 10.62 -10.77 -7.71
CA LYS A 401 9.26 -11.35 -7.68
C LYS A 401 8.19 -10.38 -8.22
N GLY A 402 8.49 -9.69 -9.32
CA GLY A 402 7.58 -8.72 -9.95
C GLY A 402 7.52 -7.34 -9.27
N ILE A 403 8.20 -7.12 -8.14
CA ILE A 403 8.29 -5.84 -7.46
C ILE A 403 9.59 -5.15 -7.86
N LYS A 404 9.49 -3.91 -8.34
CA LYS A 404 10.65 -3.09 -8.71
C LYS A 404 11.23 -2.42 -7.48
N PHE A 405 12.52 -2.56 -7.27
CA PHE A 405 13.32 -1.86 -6.27
C PHE A 405 14.33 -0.94 -6.96
N ASN A 406 14.61 0.20 -6.34
CA ASN A 406 15.60 1.17 -6.81
C ASN A 406 16.55 1.53 -5.68
N ILE A 407 17.75 2.00 -6.04
CA ILE A 407 18.59 2.75 -5.11
C ILE A 407 18.01 4.15 -4.86
N LYS A 408 18.29 4.73 -3.69
CA LYS A 408 17.82 6.06 -3.31
C LYS A 408 18.16 7.16 -4.32
N ALA A 409 19.39 7.16 -4.83
CA ALA A 409 19.85 8.13 -5.82
C ALA A 409 19.01 8.09 -7.12
N GLN A 410 18.50 6.91 -7.49
CA GLN A 410 17.63 6.75 -8.65
C GLN A 410 16.22 7.30 -8.38
N ASP A 411 15.70 7.14 -7.17
CA ASP A 411 14.39 7.70 -6.79
C ASP A 411 14.39 9.23 -6.70
N ASP A 412 15.52 9.83 -6.32
CA ASP A 412 15.65 11.29 -6.18
C ASP A 412 15.40 12.03 -7.50
N VAL A 413 15.82 11.45 -8.61
CA VAL A 413 15.62 11.99 -9.97
C VAL A 413 14.31 11.52 -10.64
N ARG A 414 13.46 10.74 -9.94
CA ARG A 414 12.20 10.18 -10.46
C ARG A 414 10.98 10.79 -9.76
N THR A 415 9.81 10.65 -10.38
CA THR A 415 8.51 11.01 -9.78
C THR A 415 7.93 9.91 -8.91
N THR A 416 8.51 8.71 -8.94
CA THR A 416 8.16 7.55 -8.11
C THR A 416 9.28 7.26 -7.12
N GLN A 417 8.98 6.47 -6.09
CA GLN A 417 9.98 5.97 -5.14
C GLN A 417 9.85 4.46 -4.96
N ASN A 418 10.95 3.72 -4.99
CA ASN A 418 10.98 2.26 -4.88
C ASN A 418 12.15 1.76 -4.00
N SER A 419 12.81 2.65 -3.26
CA SER A 419 13.96 2.36 -2.40
C SER A 419 13.61 2.04 -0.95
N GLY A 420 12.37 2.29 -0.52
CA GLY A 420 11.93 1.98 0.84
C GLY A 420 11.75 0.47 1.04
N VAL A 421 12.36 -0.06 2.09
CA VAL A 421 12.26 -1.48 2.48
C VAL A 421 11.84 -1.68 3.93
N TYR A 422 11.12 -2.76 4.18
CA TYR A 422 10.75 -3.25 5.49
C TYR A 422 11.17 -4.70 5.66
N LEU A 423 11.84 -5.01 6.77
CA LEU A 423 12.24 -6.35 7.17
C LEU A 423 11.58 -6.69 8.51
N LEU A 424 10.90 -7.84 8.59
CA LEU A 424 10.40 -8.36 9.85
C LEU A 424 11.35 -9.47 10.32
N ALA A 425 12.14 -9.21 11.36
CA ALA A 425 13.11 -10.17 11.88
C ALA A 425 12.70 -10.68 13.28
N HIS A 426 13.05 -11.93 13.58
CA HIS A 426 12.89 -12.52 14.90
C HIS A 426 14.11 -12.17 15.76
N THR A 427 13.99 -11.20 16.67
CA THR A 427 15.13 -10.70 17.46
C THR A 427 14.89 -10.80 18.97
N MET A 428 15.98 -10.89 19.74
CA MET A 428 15.93 -10.83 21.20
C MET A 428 15.68 -9.39 21.65
N GLN A 429 14.54 -9.14 22.31
CA GLN A 429 14.18 -7.86 22.91
C GLN A 429 14.40 -7.88 24.42
N VAL A 430 14.67 -6.71 24.99
CA VAL A 430 14.59 -6.44 26.43
C VAL A 430 13.58 -5.31 26.63
N ALA A 431 12.68 -5.41 27.61
CA ALA A 431 11.58 -4.45 27.76
C ALA A 431 12.06 -3.03 28.13
N SER A 432 13.30 -2.91 28.63
CA SER A 432 13.99 -1.63 28.81
C SER A 432 15.51 -1.85 28.88
N ALA A 433 16.29 -0.77 28.79
CA ALA A 433 17.74 -0.80 29.04
C ALA A 433 18.13 -1.33 30.44
N LYS A 434 17.18 -1.34 31.40
CA LYS A 434 17.36 -1.87 32.76
C LYS A 434 16.86 -3.31 32.92
N ASP A 435 16.12 -3.84 31.94
CA ASP A 435 15.56 -5.19 31.98
C ASP A 435 16.58 -6.20 31.44
N LYS A 436 16.80 -7.27 32.22
CA LYS A 436 17.70 -8.37 31.85
C LYS A 436 16.96 -9.54 31.20
N ASN A 437 15.62 -9.53 31.23
CA ASN A 437 14.81 -10.58 30.64
C ASN A 437 14.71 -10.38 29.14
N ARG A 438 15.34 -11.29 28.40
CA ARG A 438 15.33 -11.27 26.94
C ARG A 438 14.13 -12.07 26.43
N ILE A 439 13.21 -11.42 25.74
CA ILE A 439 12.05 -12.05 25.09
C ILE A 439 12.34 -12.09 23.58
N LEU A 440 12.18 -13.25 22.94
CA LEU A 440 12.25 -13.34 21.49
C LEU A 440 10.93 -12.82 20.90
N SER A 441 10.98 -11.79 20.06
CA SER A 441 9.78 -11.26 19.41
C SER A 441 10.09 -10.66 18.05
N ASN A 442 9.04 -10.51 17.24
CA ASN A 442 9.17 -9.95 15.90
C ASN A 442 9.46 -8.46 16.00
N MET A 443 10.53 -8.00 15.37
CA MET A 443 10.89 -6.59 15.27
C MET A 443 10.91 -6.17 13.80
N GLY A 444 10.20 -5.08 13.52
CA GLY A 444 10.18 -4.46 12.20
C GLY A 444 11.33 -3.47 12.04
N PHE A 445 12.14 -3.66 11.00
CA PHE A 445 13.19 -2.76 10.58
C PHE A 445 12.76 -2.03 9.31
N TYR A 446 12.97 -0.72 9.29
CA TYR A 446 12.68 0.14 8.16
C TYR A 446 13.99 0.64 7.59
N GLY A 447 14.13 0.64 6.27
CA GLY A 447 15.38 1.03 5.63
C GLY A 447 15.18 1.66 4.26
N VAL A 448 16.25 2.24 3.76
CA VAL A 448 16.34 2.82 2.41
C VAL A 448 17.50 2.15 1.69
N ILE A 449 17.24 1.59 0.50
CA ILE A 449 18.26 0.96 -0.33
C ILE A 449 19.24 2.02 -0.86
N GLN A 450 20.52 1.86 -0.53
CA GLN A 450 21.61 2.68 -1.07
C GLN A 450 22.28 1.99 -2.26
N GLU A 451 22.49 0.68 -2.18
CA GLU A 451 23.13 -0.10 -3.25
C GLU A 451 22.40 -1.45 -3.44
N ILE A 452 22.40 -1.93 -4.67
CA ILE A 452 21.91 -3.27 -5.02
C ILE A 452 23.09 -4.03 -5.63
N TRP A 453 23.47 -5.13 -5.00
CA TRP A 453 24.60 -5.96 -5.39
C TRP A 453 24.10 -7.32 -5.83
N ASP A 454 24.68 -7.88 -6.89
CA ASP A 454 24.57 -9.31 -7.18
C ASP A 454 25.88 -9.98 -6.74
N LEU A 455 25.84 -10.76 -5.67
CA LEU A 455 27.00 -11.52 -5.22
C LEU A 455 27.19 -12.73 -6.14
N ASP A 456 28.28 -12.72 -6.90
CA ASP A 456 28.62 -13.78 -7.85
C ASP A 456 29.47 -14.87 -7.20
N TYR A 457 28.88 -16.07 -7.07
CA TYR A 457 29.52 -17.29 -6.57
C TYR A 457 29.93 -18.23 -7.71
N GLN A 458 30.17 -17.68 -8.91
CA GLN A 458 30.50 -18.36 -10.17
C GLN A 458 29.37 -19.17 -10.78
N LYS A 459 28.72 -20.05 -10.00
CA LYS A 459 27.60 -20.87 -10.48
C LYS A 459 26.23 -20.20 -10.39
N PHE A 460 26.07 -19.32 -9.43
CA PHE A 460 24.83 -18.61 -9.17
C PHE A 460 25.14 -17.22 -8.61
N THR A 461 24.16 -16.33 -8.74
CA THR A 461 24.20 -14.99 -8.17
C THR A 461 23.12 -14.84 -7.11
N ILE A 462 23.44 -14.07 -6.05
CA ILE A 462 22.49 -13.76 -4.99
C ILE A 462 22.33 -12.24 -4.89
N PRO A 463 21.13 -11.69 -5.21
CA PRO A 463 20.88 -10.27 -5.07
C PRO A 463 20.73 -9.88 -3.59
N VAL A 464 21.54 -8.93 -3.15
CA VAL A 464 21.49 -8.34 -1.81
C VAL A 464 21.32 -6.84 -1.89
N PHE A 465 20.61 -6.28 -0.92
CA PHE A 465 20.45 -4.84 -0.78
C PHE A 465 21.32 -4.35 0.36
N ARG A 466 22.08 -3.29 0.11
CA ARG A 466 22.71 -2.49 1.14
C ARG A 466 21.79 -1.34 1.52
N CYS A 467 21.39 -1.29 2.78
CA CYS A 467 20.38 -0.38 3.27
C CYS A 467 20.90 0.50 4.40
N ASP A 468 20.46 1.76 4.39
CA ASP A 468 20.47 2.59 5.59
C ASP A 468 19.25 2.23 6.44
N TRP A 469 19.47 1.46 7.50
CA TRP A 469 18.42 1.07 8.43
C TRP A 469 18.18 2.17 9.46
N ILE A 470 16.90 2.49 9.72
CA ILE A 470 16.53 3.45 10.75
C ILE A 470 16.68 2.83 12.14
N ASP A 471 17.29 3.57 13.04
CA ASP A 471 17.44 3.21 14.44
C ASP A 471 16.09 3.19 15.17
N SER A 472 15.96 2.30 16.15
CA SER A 472 14.75 2.18 16.97
C SER A 472 14.31 3.49 17.65
N SER A 473 15.24 4.37 18.00
CA SER A 473 14.94 5.69 18.59
C SER A 473 14.38 6.72 17.58
N GLY A 474 14.40 6.39 16.29
CA GLY A 474 13.79 7.15 15.20
C GLY A 474 12.38 6.70 14.85
N LEU A 475 11.83 5.70 15.55
CA LEU A 475 10.50 5.15 15.30
C LEU A 475 9.50 5.66 16.32
N VAL A 476 8.38 6.21 15.84
CA VAL A 476 7.23 6.59 16.68
C VAL A 476 5.96 6.06 16.05
N VAL A 477 5.32 5.08 16.70
CA VAL A 477 3.99 4.62 16.32
C VAL A 477 2.98 5.63 16.84
N VAL A 478 2.17 6.19 15.93
CA VAL A 478 1.17 7.18 16.30
C VAL A 478 -0.18 6.51 16.50
N GLU A 479 -0.98 7.08 17.40
CA GLU A 479 -2.41 6.83 17.51
C GLU A 479 -3.03 6.77 16.10
N LEU A 480 -3.70 5.65 15.78
CA LEU A 480 -4.24 5.30 14.46
C LEU A 480 -3.30 4.49 13.52
N GLY A 481 -2.20 3.90 13.98
CA GLY A 481 -1.54 2.79 13.26
C GLY A 481 -0.56 3.18 12.14
N PHE A 482 -0.20 4.46 12.02
CA PHE A 482 0.92 4.90 11.19
C PHE A 482 2.23 4.87 11.96
N THR A 483 3.32 4.45 11.30
CA THR A 483 4.68 4.56 11.83
C THR A 483 5.34 5.82 11.27
N LEU A 484 5.75 6.72 12.17
CA LEU A 484 6.65 7.81 11.84
C LEU A 484 8.09 7.34 11.95
N VAL A 485 8.89 7.72 10.97
CA VAL A 485 10.28 7.31 10.83
C VAL A 485 11.15 8.53 10.60
N ASP A 486 12.18 8.69 11.43
CA ASP A 486 13.21 9.70 11.28
C ASP A 486 14.41 9.16 10.49
N LEU A 487 14.49 9.50 9.20
CA LEU A 487 15.57 9.06 8.31
C LEU A 487 16.96 9.59 8.71
N SER A 488 17.03 10.62 9.56
CA SER A 488 18.33 11.14 10.03
C SER A 488 18.98 10.22 11.06
N LYS A 489 18.19 9.36 11.71
CA LYS A 489 18.67 8.44 12.74
C LYS A 489 18.99 7.07 12.13
N ILE A 490 20.14 6.99 11.46
CA ILE A 490 20.63 5.73 10.87
C ILE A 490 21.27 4.87 11.97
N GLY A 491 20.74 3.67 12.15
CA GLY A 491 21.23 2.63 13.06
C GLY A 491 21.92 1.48 12.30
N HIS A 492 22.19 0.38 13.01
CA HIS A 492 22.64 -0.90 12.42
C HIS A 492 23.80 -0.80 11.41
N ARG A 493 24.79 0.06 11.67
CA ARG A 493 25.91 0.31 10.75
C ARG A 493 26.78 -0.92 10.46
N ASN A 494 26.73 -1.93 11.32
CA ASN A 494 27.46 -3.18 11.15
C ASN A 494 26.63 -4.28 10.47
N ASP A 495 25.34 -4.03 10.22
CA ASP A 495 24.39 -4.99 9.64
C ASP A 495 23.61 -4.30 8.49
N GLN A 496 24.35 -3.86 7.46
CA GLN A 496 23.78 -3.06 6.36
C GLN A 496 23.09 -3.88 5.27
N PHE A 497 23.34 -5.20 5.21
CA PHE A 497 22.89 -6.05 4.11
C PHE A 497 21.63 -6.84 4.45
N VAL A 498 20.85 -7.12 3.41
CA VAL A 498 19.68 -8.00 3.47
C VAL A 498 19.50 -8.74 2.16
N LEU A 499 19.00 -9.98 2.19
CA LEU A 499 18.61 -10.67 0.97
C LEU A 499 17.43 -9.93 0.33
N ALA A 500 17.53 -9.67 -0.97
CA ALA A 500 16.47 -8.97 -1.69
C ALA A 500 15.10 -9.70 -1.60
N SER A 501 15.11 -11.01 -1.38
CA SER A 501 13.92 -11.86 -1.22
C SER A 501 13.21 -11.74 0.14
N GLN A 502 13.85 -11.17 1.16
CA GLN A 502 13.33 -11.08 2.53
C GLN A 502 12.59 -9.77 2.83
N VAL A 503 12.83 -8.72 2.03
CA VAL A 503 12.25 -7.41 2.26
C VAL A 503 10.87 -7.25 1.61
N LYS A 504 10.04 -6.40 2.23
CA LYS A 504 8.82 -5.86 1.62
C LYS A 504 9.06 -4.42 1.17
N GLN A 505 8.46 -4.03 0.05
CA GLN A 505 8.52 -2.64 -0.41
C GLN A 505 7.60 -1.76 0.45
N ILE A 506 8.14 -0.61 0.84
CA ILE A 506 7.40 0.47 1.51
C ILE A 506 7.71 1.80 0.80
N PHE A 507 6.97 2.86 1.16
CA PHE A 507 7.26 4.21 0.70
C PHE A 507 7.02 5.25 1.79
N LEU A 508 7.67 6.40 1.63
CA LEU A 508 7.81 7.46 2.63
C LEU A 508 7.14 8.75 2.14
N LEU A 509 6.21 9.31 2.90
CA LEU A 509 5.32 10.38 2.39
C LEU A 509 5.78 11.84 2.65
N THR A 510 6.60 12.15 3.67
CA THR A 510 6.84 13.54 4.14
C THR A 510 8.22 13.76 4.77
N THR A 511 8.53 14.99 5.22
CA THR A 511 9.75 15.39 5.96
C THR A 511 9.91 14.76 7.35
N ARG A 512 8.81 14.34 8.00
CA ARG A 512 8.80 13.39 9.12
C ARG A 512 8.11 12.12 8.62
N CYS A 513 8.87 11.27 7.96
CA CYS A 513 8.36 10.28 7.03
C CYS A 513 7.30 9.37 7.64
N ILE A 514 6.11 9.32 7.02
CA ILE A 514 5.11 8.30 7.30
C ILE A 514 5.37 7.12 6.39
N VAL A 515 5.45 5.92 6.95
CA VAL A 515 5.61 4.68 6.18
C VAL A 515 4.26 4.11 5.79
N VAL A 516 4.12 3.80 4.51
CA VAL A 516 3.00 3.00 3.98
C VAL A 516 3.56 1.77 3.27
N GLY A 517 3.01 0.60 3.62
CA GLY A 517 3.36 -0.68 3.00
C GLY A 517 2.54 -0.96 1.74
N ARG A 518 3.14 -1.65 0.78
CA ARG A 518 2.47 -2.17 -0.41
C ARG A 518 2.04 -3.63 -0.25
#